data_AF-A0A353BSW5-F1
#
_entry.id   AF-A0A353BSW5-F1
#
_cell.length_a   1.000
_cell.length_b   1.000
_cell.length_c   1.000
_cell.angle_alpha   90.00
_cell.angle_beta   90.00
_cell.angle_gamma   90.00
#
_symmetry.space_group_name_H-M   'P 1'
#
loop_
_entity.id
_entity.type
_entity.pdbx_description
1 polymer ?
#
loop_
_entity_poly.entity_id
_entity_poly.type
_entity_poly.pdbx_seq_one_letter_code
_entity_poly.pdbx_strand_id
1 'polypeptide(L)' 'TINQLILDLQKNLGITSIVVTHDIVSTLKVADRIGLLYQGKLAEVRDRSEIAAAQHPLMREFFKNYRL' A
#
# COMPACT_ATOMS: atom_id res chain seq x y z
N THR A 1 7.65 -5.95 14.38
CA THR A 1 6.34 -6.34 13.80
C THR A 1 6.58 -7.02 12.46
N ILE A 2 5.58 -7.70 11.88
CA ILE A 2 5.71 -8.33 10.55
C ILE A 2 6.20 -7.35 9.48
N ASN A 3 5.75 -6.09 9.55
CA ASN A 3 6.17 -5.01 8.65
C ASN A 3 7.68 -4.75 8.70
N GLN A 4 8.26 -4.79 9.90
CA GLN A 4 9.71 -4.59 10.05
C GLN A 4 10.49 -5.74 9.43
N LEU A 5 10.03 -6.98 9.63
CA LEU A 5 10.65 -8.15 9.02
C LEU A 5 10.63 -8.06 7.48
N ILE A 6 9.51 -7.64 6.89
CA ILE A 6 9.38 -7.47 5.44
C ILE A 6 10.39 -6.43 4.92
N LEU A 7 10.49 -5.28 5.59
CA LEU A 7 11.43 -4.21 5.23
C LEU A 7 12.89 -4.66 5.37
N ASP A 8 13.22 -5.34 6.46
CA ASP A 8 14.57 -5.83 6.72
C ASP A 8 14.98 -6.88 5.67
N LEU A 9 14.08 -7.80 5.30
CA LEU A 9 14.33 -8.79 4.25
C LEU A 9 14.50 -8.13 2.87
N GLN A 10 13.62 -7.19 2.51
CA GLN A 10 13.74 -6.41 1.28
C GLN A 10 15.11 -5.74 1.18
N LYS A 11 15.53 -5.05 2.25
CA LYS A 11 16.80 -4.31 2.30
C LYS A 11 18.01 -5.23 2.27
N ASN A 12 18.01 -6.30 3.07
CA ASN A 12 19.17 -7.16 3.24
C ASN A 12 19.39 -8.10 2.04
N LEU A 13 18.33 -8.46 1.32
CA LEU A 13 18.38 -9.41 0.21
C LEU A 13 18.21 -8.74 -1.17
N GLY A 14 17.84 -7.46 -1.23
CA GLY A 14 17.61 -6.75 -2.48
C GLY A 14 16.42 -7.28 -3.29
N ILE A 15 15.42 -7.87 -2.62
CA ILE A 15 14.29 -8.54 -3.27
C ILE A 15 13.12 -7.58 -3.54
N THR A 16 12.27 -7.95 -4.50
CA THR A 16 10.96 -7.32 -4.69
C THR A 16 9.93 -8.02 -3.80
N SER A 17 9.20 -7.24 -3.01
CA SER A 17 8.15 -7.74 -2.11
C SER A 17 6.78 -7.26 -2.56
N ILE A 18 5.82 -8.18 -2.68
CA ILE A 18 4.40 -7.85 -2.89
C ILE A 18 3.65 -8.25 -1.63
N VAL A 19 2.96 -7.28 -1.02
CA VAL A 19 2.18 -7.48 0.21
C VAL A 19 0.71 -7.23 -0.11
N VAL A 20 -0.15 -8.20 0.21
CA VAL A 20 -1.60 -8.08 0.09
C VAL A 20 -2.19 -7.95 1.48
N THR A 21 -2.89 -6.84 1.74
CA THR A 21 -3.48 -6.56 3.06
C THR A 21 -4.69 -5.64 2.93
N HIS A 22 -5.55 -5.68 3.95
CA HIS A 22 -6.63 -4.70 4.15
C HIS A 22 -6.25 -3.61 5.18
N ASP A 23 -5.07 -3.72 5.81
CA ASP A 23 -4.57 -2.76 6.79
C ASP A 23 -3.79 -1.63 6.10
N ILE A 24 -4.38 -0.43 6.13
CA ILE A 24 -3.80 0.79 5.57
C ILE A 24 -2.54 1.23 6.32
N VAL A 25 -2.51 1.09 7.66
CA VAL A 25 -1.36 1.51 8.46
C VAL A 25 -0.15 0.67 8.09
N SER A 26 -0.35 -0.64 7.92
CA SER A 26 0.69 -1.52 7.41
C SER A 26 1.12 -1.14 5.99
N THR A 27 0.16 -0.92 5.09
CA THR A 27 0.41 -0.53 3.70
C THR A 27 1.30 0.72 3.61
N LEU A 28 0.96 1.78 4.34
CA LEU A 28 1.74 3.03 4.34
C LEU A 28 3.15 2.86 4.91
N LYS A 29 3.36 1.86 5.77
CA LYS A 29 4.66 1.58 6.39
C LYS A 29 5.60 0.79 5.49
N VAL A 30 5.08 -0.18 4.72
CA VAL A 30 5.93 -1.12 3.96
C VAL A 30 5.98 -0.86 2.46
N ALA A 31 4.98 -0.21 1.88
CA ALA A 31 4.83 -0.15 0.44
C ALA A 31 5.46 1.11 -0.17
N ASP A 32 6.22 0.94 -1.25
CA ASP A 32 6.66 2.03 -2.12
C ASP A 32 5.51 2.45 -3.07
N ARG A 33 4.76 1.46 -3.58
CA ARG A 33 3.61 1.61 -4.46
C ARG A 33 2.39 0.89 -3.89
N ILE A 34 1.22 1.49 -4.05
CA ILE A 34 -0.03 1.00 -3.49
C ILE A 34 -1.01 0.75 -4.63
N GLY A 35 -1.55 -0.47 -4.68
CA GLY A 35 -2.56 -0.89 -5.65
C GLY A 35 -3.90 -1.20 -4.99
N LEU A 36 -4.99 -0.68 -5.54
CA LEU A 36 -6.35 -1.02 -5.12
C LEU A 36 -6.84 -2.22 -5.93
N LEU A 37 -7.09 -3.34 -5.25
CA LEU A 37 -7.81 -4.47 -5.83
C LEU A 37 -9.31 -4.28 -5.61
N TYR A 38 -10.09 -4.20 -6.69
CA TYR A 38 -11.54 -4.07 -6.64
C TYR A 38 -12.19 -4.90 -7.75
N GLN A 39 -13.20 -5.70 -7.39
CA GLN A 39 -13.91 -6.61 -8.32
C GLN A 39 -12.96 -7.49 -9.16
N GLY A 40 -11.92 -8.04 -8.53
CA GLY A 40 -10.94 -8.90 -9.20
C GLY A 40 -10.00 -8.18 -10.17
N LYS A 41 -9.98 -6.84 -10.16
CA LYS A 41 -9.11 -6.02 -11.01
C LYS A 41 -8.27 -5.07 -10.17
N LEU A 42 -7.06 -4.78 -10.66
CA LEU A 42 -6.22 -3.74 -10.11
C LEU A 42 -6.74 -2.38 -10.63
N ALA A 43 -7.66 -1.79 -9.86
CA ALA A 43 -8.44 -0.63 -10.29
C ALA A 43 -7.64 0.66 -10.33
N GLU A 44 -6.63 0.81 -9.46
CA GLU A 44 -5.69 1.94 -9.46
C GLU A 44 -4.36 1.50 -8.84
N VAL A 45 -3.24 2.06 -9.32
CA VAL A 45 -1.91 1.89 -8.72
C VAL A 45 -1.23 3.24 -8.69
N ARG A 46 -0.66 3.61 -7.54
CA ARG A 46 0.07 4.86 -7.36
C ARG A 46 1.30 4.69 -6.50
N ASP A 47 2.26 5.58 -6.67
CA ASP A 47 3.32 5.77 -5.68
C ASP A 47 2.71 6.24 -4.36
N ARG A 48 3.28 5.80 -3.24
CA ARG A 48 2.80 6.17 -1.91
C ARG A 48 2.73 7.69 -1.72
N SER A 49 3.67 8.44 -2.29
CA SER A 49 3.70 9.91 -2.23
C SER A 49 2.52 10.58 -2.92
N GLU A 50 1.88 9.91 -3.88
CA GLU A 50 0.77 10.45 -4.65
C GLU A 50 -0.58 9.90 -4.20
N ILE A 51 -0.63 9.17 -3.09
CA ILE A 51 -1.85 8.52 -2.61
C ILE A 51 -2.96 9.53 -2.28
N ALA A 52 -2.59 10.73 -1.81
CA ALA A 52 -3.54 11.81 -1.53
C ALA A 52 -4.26 12.31 -2.80
N ALA A 53 -3.65 12.12 -3.98
CA ALA A 53 -4.21 12.49 -5.28
C ALA A 53 -4.98 11.33 -5.95
N ALA A 54 -5.31 10.26 -5.22
CA ALA A 54 -6.02 9.11 -5.76
C ALA A 54 -7.36 9.50 -6.40
N GLN A 55 -7.65 8.91 -7.56
CA GLN A 55 -8.84 9.24 -8.35
C GLN A 55 -10.01 8.33 -8.00
N HIS A 56 -9.74 7.06 -7.69
CA HIS A 56 -10.75 6.07 -7.38
C HIS A 56 -11.42 6.39 -6.03
N PRO A 57 -12.76 6.51 -5.97
CA PRO A 57 -13.47 6.88 -4.75
C PRO A 57 -13.16 5.97 -3.56
N LEU A 58 -13.13 4.65 -3.77
CA LEU A 58 -12.77 3.69 -2.71
C LEU A 58 -11.35 3.89 -2.19
N MET A 59 -10.37 4.17 -3.06
CA MET A 59 -9.00 4.41 -2.62
C MET A 59 -8.96 5.62 -1.70
N ARG A 60 -9.60 6.73 -2.09
CA ARG A 60 -9.74 7.91 -1.22
C ARG A 60 -10.45 7.60 0.10
N GLU A 61 -11.51 6.80 0.07
CA GLU A 61 -12.27 6.42 1.27
C GLU A 61 -11.41 5.62 2.26
N PHE A 62 -10.68 4.62 1.76
CA PHE A 62 -9.71 3.85 2.56
C PHE A 62 -8.77 4.78 3.31
N PHE A 63 -8.10 5.71 2.62
CA PHE A 63 -7.14 6.62 3.28
C PHE A 63 -7.79 7.75 4.08
N LYS A 64 -9.03 8.16 3.80
CA LYS A 64 -9.74 9.19 4.56
C LYS A 64 -10.14 8.71 5.95
N ASN A 65 -10.56 7.45 6.08
CA ASN A 65 -11.00 6.88 7.34
C ASN A 65 -9.85 6.63 8.32
N TYR A 66 -8.61 6.60 7.82
CA TYR A 66 -7.39 6.47 8.62
C TYR A 66 -6.64 7.79 8.50
N ARG A 67 -6.99 8.76 9.37
CA ARG A 67 -6.41 10.12 9.46
C ARG A 67 -4.92 10.12 9.09
N LEU A 68 -4.62 10.61 7.88
CA LEU A 68 -3.35 11.23 7.53
C LEU A 68 -3.36 12.68 8.01
#